data_AF-A0A1Q3X6V4-F1
#
_entry.id   AF-A0A1Q3X6V4-F1
#
_cell.length_a   1.000
_cell.length_b   1.000
_cell.length_c   1.000
_cell.angle_alpha   90.00
_cell.angle_beta   90.00
_cell.angle_gamma   90.00
#
_symmetry.space_group_name_H-M   'P 1'
#
loop_
_entity.id
_entity.type
_entity.pdbx_description
1 polymer ?
#
loop_
_entity_poly.entity_id
_entity_poly.type
_entity_poly.pdbx_seq_one_letter_code
_entity_poly.pdbx_strand_id
1 'polypeptide(L)' 'MKKEYWDVEDVQVAEKTGKKIAEWIKILDKFGAAGKKSNDVAAYLQQEYDVPRYWARTLTTHYLKKKQAQ' A
#
# COMPACT_ATOMS: atom_id res chain seq x y z
N MET A 1 -3.71 13.22 19.68
CA MET A 1 -3.75 11.99 18.86
C MET A 1 -2.42 11.86 18.13
N LYS A 2 -1.74 10.72 18.22
CA LYS A 2 -0.52 10.47 17.45
C LYS A 2 -0.96 10.17 16.01
N LYS A 3 -0.62 11.05 15.06
CA LYS A 3 -0.71 10.71 13.64
C LYS A 3 0.26 9.57 13.41
N GLU A 4 -0.25 8.40 13.06
CA GLU A 4 0.62 7.29 12.73
C GLU A 4 1.35 7.57 11.42
N TYR A 5 2.57 7.09 11.24
CA TYR A 5 3.38 7.45 10.07
C TYR A 5 2.83 6.90 8.73
N TRP A 6 1.82 6.04 8.80
CA TRP A 6 1.07 5.46 7.68
C TRP A 6 -0.27 6.16 7.44
N ASP A 7 -0.57 7.23 8.18
CA ASP A 7 -1.69 8.14 7.95
C ASP A 7 -1.33 9.08 6.79
N VAL A 8 -1.22 8.49 5.59
CA VAL A 8 -0.97 9.21 4.34
C VAL A 8 -2.30 9.57 3.69
N GLU A 9 -2.40 10.80 3.19
CA GLU A 9 -3.61 11.23 2.50
C GLU A 9 -3.67 10.63 1.09
N ASP A 10 -4.90 10.36 0.62
CA ASP A 10 -5.16 9.88 -0.74
C ASP A 10 -4.53 10.78 -1.81
N VAL A 11 -4.45 12.10 -1.55
CA VAL A 11 -3.81 13.07 -2.45
C VAL A 11 -2.32 12.78 -2.59
N GLN A 12 -1.59 12.62 -1.48
CA GLN A 12 -0.16 12.37 -1.51
C GLN A 12 0.17 11.03 -2.17
N VAL A 13 -0.63 10.01 -1.90
CA VAL A 13 -0.48 8.70 -2.53
C VAL A 13 -0.73 8.81 -4.03
N ALA A 14 -1.81 9.48 -4.45
CA ALA A 14 -2.12 9.65 -5.87
C ALA A 14 -1.04 10.45 -6.62
N GLU A 15 -0.49 11.51 -6.01
CA GLU A 15 0.60 12.29 -6.61
C GLU A 15 1.88 11.48 -6.80
N LYS A 16 2.17 10.54 -5.89
CA LYS A 16 3.43 9.79 -5.90
C LYS A 16 3.36 8.44 -6.60
N THR A 17 2.16 7.87 -6.72
CA THR A 17 1.95 6.51 -7.22
C THR A 17 0.97 6.45 -8.40
N GLY A 18 0.31 7.56 -8.72
CA GLY A 18 -0.67 7.65 -9.80
C GLY A 18 -2.04 7.04 -9.49
N LYS A 19 -2.26 6.47 -8.29
CA LYS A 19 -3.54 5.89 -7.87
C LYS A 19 -3.89 6.26 -6.43
N LYS A 20 -5.19 6.31 -6.15
CA LYS A 20 -5.75 6.49 -4.80
C LYS A 20 -5.55 5.24 -3.95
N ILE A 21 -5.57 5.38 -2.63
CA ILE A 21 -5.43 4.29 -1.66
C ILE A 21 -6.50 3.21 -1.90
N ALA A 22 -7.74 3.60 -2.19
CA ALA A 22 -8.82 2.66 -2.48
C ALA A 22 -8.53 1.74 -3.67
N GLU A 23 -7.87 2.28 -4.71
CA GLU A 23 -7.47 1.49 -5.89
C GLU A 23 -6.31 0.56 -5.56
N TRP A 24 -5.34 1.03 -4.76
CA TRP A 24 -4.26 0.17 -4.27
C TRP A 24 -4.75 -0.97 -3.41
N ILE A 25 -5.73 -0.73 -2.54
CA ILE A 25 -6.34 -1.81 -1.74
C ILE A 25 -6.92 -2.88 -2.66
N LYS A 26 -7.65 -2.51 -3.71
CA LYS A 26 -8.19 -3.48 -4.69
C LYS A 26 -7.09 -4.26 -5.41
N ILE A 27 -6.02 -3.59 -5.81
CA ILE A 27 -4.85 -4.22 -6.46
C ILE A 27 -4.20 -5.24 -5.50
N LEU A 28 -3.98 -4.84 -4.24
CA LEU A 28 -3.38 -5.68 -3.21
C LEU A 28 -4.28 -6.85 -2.81
N ASP A 29 -5.59 -6.65 -2.75
CA ASP A 29 -6.58 -7.72 -2.56
C ASP A 29 -6.53 -8.71 -3.72
N LYS A 30 -6.56 -8.23 -4.97
CA LYS A 30 -6.47 -9.08 -6.17
C LYS A 30 -5.15 -9.85 -6.25
N PHE A 31 -4.06 -9.24 -5.80
CA PHE A 31 -2.75 -9.89 -5.70
C PHE A 31 -2.67 -10.92 -4.56
N GLY A 32 -3.62 -10.90 -3.61
CA GLY A 32 -3.58 -11.75 -2.42
C GLY A 32 -2.51 -11.33 -1.43
N ALA A 33 -2.26 -10.02 -1.30
CA ALA A 33 -1.18 -9.48 -0.46
C ALA A 33 -1.28 -9.88 1.02
N ALA A 34 -2.48 -10.22 1.51
CA ALA A 34 -2.70 -10.60 2.90
C ALA A 34 -2.02 -11.93 3.28
N GLY A 35 -1.81 -12.82 2.31
CA GLY A 35 -1.15 -14.12 2.52
C GLY A 35 0.33 -14.14 2.11
N LYS A 36 0.90 -12.99 1.73
CA LYS A 36 2.27 -12.89 1.19
C LYS A 36 3.19 -12.13 2.15
N LYS A 37 4.50 -12.30 2.00
CA LYS A 37 5.47 -11.52 2.78
C LYS A 37 5.44 -10.07 2.33
N SER A 38 5.55 -9.13 3.26
CA SER A 38 5.48 -7.69 2.96
C SER A 38 6.52 -7.24 1.94
N ASN A 39 7.70 -7.87 1.90
CA ASN A 39 8.73 -7.58 0.91
C ASN A 39 8.31 -7.99 -0.51
N ASP A 40 7.63 -9.12 -0.66
CA ASP A 40 7.15 -9.60 -1.96
C ASP A 40 6.04 -8.68 -2.48
N VAL A 41 5.17 -8.21 -1.59
CA VAL A 41 4.13 -7.24 -1.91
C VAL A 41 4.74 -5.90 -2.33
N ALA A 42 5.74 -5.41 -1.58
CA ALA A 42 6.42 -4.17 -1.93
C ALA A 42 7.22 -4.28 -3.24
N ALA A 43 7.81 -5.45 -3.53
CA ALA A 43 8.50 -5.73 -4.79
C ALA A 43 7.51 -5.74 -5.96
N TYR A 44 6.35 -6.39 -5.81
CA TYR A 44 5.27 -6.37 -6.80
C TYR A 44 4.83 -4.94 -7.16
N LEU A 45 4.62 -4.08 -6.15
CA LEU A 45 4.25 -2.68 -6.40
C LEU A 45 5.36 -1.90 -7.13
N GLN A 46 6.62 -2.16 -6.81
CA GLN A 46 7.77 -1.53 -7.49
C GLN A 46 7.92 -2.02 -8.93
N GLN A 47 7.77 -3.32 -9.18
CA GLN A 47 8.03 -3.92 -10.49
C GLN A 47 6.87 -3.71 -11.47
N GLU A 48 5.63 -3.92 -11.02
CA GLU A 48 4.46 -3.91 -11.90
C GLU A 48 3.86 -2.51 -12.09
N TYR A 49 4.10 -1.62 -11.12
CA TYR A 49 3.47 -0.30 -11.10
C TYR A 49 4.44 0.86 -10.86
N ASP A 50 5.76 0.60 -10.88
CA ASP A 50 6.81 1.62 -10.65
C ASP A 50 6.61 2.42 -9.35
N VAL A 51 5.96 1.80 -8.34
CA VAL A 51 5.69 2.50 -7.09
C VAL A 51 7.01 2.68 -6.34
N PRO A 52 7.38 3.92 -5.93
CA PRO A 52 8.63 4.12 -5.20
C PRO A 52 8.67 3.29 -3.92
N ARG A 53 9.86 2.74 -3.59
CA ARG A 53 10.06 1.81 -2.46
C ARG A 53 9.40 2.24 -1.15
N TYR A 54 9.50 3.52 -0.80
CA TYR A 54 8.87 4.07 0.41
C TYR A 54 7.35 3.88 0.37
N TRP A 55 6.70 4.32 -0.71
CA TRP A 55 5.26 4.21 -0.91
C TRP A 55 4.79 2.77 -1.01
N ALA A 56 5.57 1.88 -1.63
CA ALA A 56 5.26 0.46 -1.70
C ALA A 56 5.17 -0.17 -0.29
N ARG A 57 6.10 0.19 0.61
CA ARG A 57 6.08 -0.27 2.01
C ARG A 57 4.92 0.36 2.80
N THR A 58 4.63 1.63 2.58
CA THR A 58 3.51 2.33 3.21
C THR A 58 2.18 1.71 2.83
N LEU A 59 1.94 1.51 1.53
CA LEU A 59 0.71 0.88 1.02
C LEU A 59 0.55 -0.56 1.53
N THR A 60 1.63 -1.34 1.53
CA THR A 60 1.62 -2.71 2.07
C THR A 60 1.25 -2.71 3.55
N THR A 61 1.85 -1.82 4.35
CA THR A 61 1.58 -1.76 5.80
C THR A 61 0.16 -1.28 6.08
N HIS A 62 -0.28 -0.24 5.37
CA HIS A 62 -1.64 0.29 5.47
C HIS A 62 -2.68 -0.79 5.15
N TYR A 63 -2.47 -1.54 4.07
CA TYR A 63 -3.34 -2.66 3.68
C TYR A 63 -3.39 -3.75 4.75
N LEU A 64 -2.24 -4.21 5.26
CA LEU A 64 -2.18 -5.26 6.28
C LEU A 64 -2.84 -4.83 7.59
N LYS A 65 -2.62 -3.59 8.03
CA LYS A 65 -3.28 -3.03 9.21
C LYS A 65 -4.79 -2.97 9.05
N LYS A 66 -5.27 -2.54 7.89
CA LYS A 66 -6.70 -2.53 7.57
C LYS A 66 -7.32 -3.92 7.62
N LYS A 67 -6.61 -4.95 7.14
CA LYS A 67 -7.06 -6.36 7.23
C LYS A 67 -7.02 -6.93 8.64
N GLN A 68 -6.09 -6.50 9.48
CA GLN A 68 -6.02 -6.92 10.90
C GLN A 68 -7.08 -6.24 11.78
N ALA A 69 -7.62 -5.10 11.35
CA ALA A 69 -8.66 -4.35 12.05
C ALA A 69 -10.09 -4.76 11.68
N GLN A 70 -10.26 -5.75 10.78
CA GLN A 70 -11.53 -6.34 10.38
C GLN A 70 -11.67 -7.75 10.96
#